data_AF-A0A3D0GX99-F1
#
_entry.id   AF-A0A3D0GX99-F1
#
_cell.length_a   1.000
_cell.length_b   1.000
_cell.length_c   1.000
_cell.angle_alpha   90.00
_cell.angle_beta   90.00
_cell.angle_gamma   90.00
#
_symmetry.space_group_name_H-M   'P 1'
#
loop_
_entity.id
_entity.type
_entity.pdbx_description
1 polymer ?
#
loop_
_entity_poly.entity_id
_entity_poly.type
_entity_poly.pdbx_seq_one_letter_code
_entity_poly.pdbx_strand_id
1 'polypeptide(L)'
;MLENPTVSMTVWSKLYRRSVIDNNDLFFDTNLSHSEDSDFLLRYTAFCKSIVVTDRPLYNYSIDNTSTMRSFTGDKIASYTEAMEKAYDYVTEKEPKFAKQIVSYVLVHFNIACVREIYTAKNNASSKDKLKALKSLAREDVFDICLRKLKITRALPKPRLWPVLCCKLKLYRVASLAYKLRASSNDRKESHT
;
A
#
# COMPACT_ATOMS: atom_id res chain seq x y z
N MET A 1 0.13 13.51 -1.01
CA MET A 1 0.80 12.30 -0.48
C MET A 1 -0.04 11.05 -0.73
N LEU A 2 -1.24 10.90 -0.15
CA LEU A 2 -2.08 9.69 -0.27
C LEU A 2 -2.47 9.23 -1.71
N GLU A 3 -2.33 10.08 -2.73
CA GLU A 3 -2.62 9.69 -4.13
C GLU A 3 -1.53 8.83 -4.80
N ASN A 4 -0.30 8.87 -4.28
CA ASN A 4 0.80 8.02 -4.70
C ASN A 4 1.65 7.58 -3.49
N PRO A 5 1.09 6.68 -2.66
CA PRO A 5 1.63 6.41 -1.34
C PRO A 5 2.99 5.70 -1.38
N THR A 6 3.23 4.82 -2.37
CA THR A 6 4.50 4.08 -2.51
C THR A 6 5.74 4.97 -2.69
N VAL A 7 5.57 6.23 -3.10
CA VAL A 7 6.67 7.18 -3.25
C VAL A 7 6.67 8.22 -2.13
N SER A 8 5.50 8.62 -1.67
CA SER A 8 5.36 9.79 -0.80
C SER A 8 5.15 9.46 0.67
N MET A 9 4.84 8.21 1.00
CA MET A 9 4.62 7.76 2.38
C MET A 9 5.81 7.06 3.04
N THR A 10 6.99 7.27 2.48
CA THR A 10 8.26 6.94 3.13
C THR A 10 8.65 8.01 4.15
N VAL A 11 9.41 7.64 5.16
CA VAL A 11 9.91 8.57 6.18
C VAL A 11 11.28 9.16 5.85
N TRP A 12 12.10 8.44 5.08
CA TRP A 12 13.52 8.71 4.83
C TRP A 12 13.81 9.83 3.81
N SER A 13 12.96 10.85 3.73
CA SER A 13 13.17 12.03 2.88
C SER A 13 12.48 13.28 3.42
N LYS A 14 12.17 13.29 4.72
CA LYS A 14 11.35 14.30 5.39
C LYS A 14 12.02 14.71 6.69
N LEU A 15 11.80 15.97 7.06
CA LEU A 15 12.22 16.51 8.34
C LEU A 15 11.00 16.62 9.26
N TYR A 16 11.16 16.12 10.49
CA TYR A 16 10.10 16.06 11.49
C TYR A 16 10.47 16.95 12.68
N ARG A 17 9.49 17.70 13.18
CA ARG A 17 9.67 18.50 14.39
C ARG A 17 9.59 17.57 15.59
N ARG A 18 10.72 17.38 16.26
CA ARG A 18 10.84 16.50 17.45
C ARG A 18 9.77 16.77 18.50
N SER A 19 9.45 18.03 18.79
CA SER A 19 8.43 18.36 19.79
C SER A 19 7.03 17.87 19.42
N VAL A 20 6.70 17.68 18.14
CA VAL A 20 5.42 17.08 17.72
C VAL A 20 5.42 15.59 18.01
N ILE A 21 6.56 14.92 17.84
CA ILE A 21 6.72 13.49 18.14
C ILE A 21 6.57 13.27 19.65
N ASP A 22 7.42 13.94 20.44
CA ASP A 22 7.53 13.71 21.88
C ASP A 22 6.22 14.07 22.61
N ASN A 23 5.55 15.16 22.22
CA ASN A 23 4.32 15.62 22.89
C ASN A 23 3.07 14.78 22.55
N ASN A 24 3.10 13.97 21.50
CA ASN A 24 1.96 13.18 21.04
C ASN A 24 2.26 11.67 20.99
N ASP A 25 3.36 11.23 21.61
CA ASP A 25 3.76 9.82 21.70
C ASP A 25 3.81 9.10 20.34
N LEU A 26 4.37 9.79 19.33
CA LEU A 26 4.40 9.29 17.96
C LEU A 26 5.65 8.45 17.71
N PHE A 27 5.60 7.17 18.07
CA PHE A 27 6.66 6.20 17.75
C PHE A 27 6.21 5.22 16.66
N PHE A 28 7.16 4.53 16.02
CA PHE A 28 6.84 3.43 15.11
C PHE A 28 6.16 2.30 15.88
N ASP A 29 5.08 1.76 15.32
CA ASP A 29 4.42 0.57 15.89
C ASP A 29 5.31 -0.65 15.62
N THR A 30 5.94 -1.18 16.67
CA THR A 30 6.85 -2.33 16.59
C THR A 30 6.16 -3.63 16.22
N ASN A 31 4.82 -3.67 16.26
CA ASN A 31 4.04 -4.83 15.81
C ASN A 31 3.84 -4.84 14.29
N LEU A 32 4.01 -3.70 13.62
CA LEU A 32 3.90 -3.62 12.16
C LEU A 32 5.22 -4.02 11.52
N SER A 33 5.22 -5.19 10.88
CA SER A 33 6.36 -5.64 10.07
C SER A 33 6.47 -4.92 8.73
N HIS A 34 5.36 -4.30 8.27
CA HIS A 34 5.27 -3.58 7.00
C HIS A 34 4.38 -2.34 7.13
N SER A 35 4.68 -1.33 6.30
CA SER A 35 3.94 -0.07 6.23
C SER A 35 3.97 0.76 7.52
N GLU A 36 4.92 0.47 8.41
CA GLU A 36 5.23 1.21 9.63
C GLU A 36 5.62 2.67 9.33
N ASP A 37 6.37 2.90 8.25
CA ASP A 37 6.70 4.22 7.72
C ASP A 37 5.45 5.05 7.48
N SER A 38 4.49 4.41 6.81
CA SER A 38 3.29 5.04 6.30
C SER A 38 2.28 5.28 7.43
N ASP A 39 2.17 4.34 8.37
CA ASP A 39 1.41 4.51 9.60
C ASP A 39 1.94 5.69 10.43
N PHE A 40 3.24 5.72 10.72
CA PHE A 40 3.87 6.83 11.43
C PHE A 40 3.62 8.17 10.75
N LEU A 41 3.86 8.26 9.44
CA LEU A 41 3.66 9.50 8.70
C LEU A 41 2.19 9.95 8.74
N LEU A 42 1.25 9.02 8.61
CA LEU A 42 -0.18 9.31 8.66
C LEU A 42 -0.57 9.92 10.01
N ARG A 43 -0.20 9.25 11.12
CA ARG A 43 -0.43 9.76 12.47
C ARG A 43 0.26 11.10 12.70
N TYR A 44 1.53 11.24 12.30
CA TYR A 44 2.28 12.48 12.44
C TYR A 44 1.62 13.65 11.70
N THR A 45 1.11 13.44 10.49
CA THR A 45 0.47 14.52 9.73
C THR A 45 -0.82 15.05 10.36
N ALA A 46 -1.50 14.27 11.20
CA ALA A 46 -2.69 14.74 11.93
C ALA A 46 -2.36 15.83 12.97
N PHE A 47 -1.15 15.84 13.52
CA PHE A 47 -0.69 16.82 14.50
C PHE A 47 0.09 17.99 13.88
N CYS A 48 0.32 17.96 12.57
CA CYS A 48 1.02 19.01 11.85
C CYS A 48 0.15 20.25 11.64
N LYS A 49 0.64 21.41 12.08
CA LYS A 49 0.02 22.72 11.81
C LYS A 49 0.41 23.29 10.44
N SER A 50 1.59 22.94 9.94
CA SER A 50 2.09 23.38 8.63
C SER A 50 3.03 22.34 8.04
N ILE A 51 3.09 22.31 6.70
CA ILE A 51 3.98 21.46 5.92
C ILE A 51 4.65 22.33 4.87
N VAL A 52 5.98 22.24 4.77
CA VAL A 52 6.79 22.93 3.75
C VAL A 52 7.34 21.89 2.78
N VAL A 53 7.23 22.18 1.48
CA VAL A 53 7.76 21.33 0.41
C VAL A 53 8.82 22.13 -0.35
N THR A 54 9.97 21.52 -0.60
CA THR A 54 11.06 22.09 -1.40
C THR A 54 11.47 21.11 -2.49
N ASP A 55 11.81 21.66 -3.65
CA ASP A 55 12.38 20.96 -4.82
C ASP A 55 13.91 20.82 -4.74
N ARG A 56 14.54 21.41 -3.71
CA ARG A 56 15.99 21.30 -3.51
C ARG A 56 16.38 19.86 -3.15
N PRO A 57 17.42 19.28 -3.78
CA PRO A 57 17.89 17.95 -3.48
C PRO A 57 18.68 17.95 -2.16
N LEU A 58 17.96 17.97 -1.04
CA LEU A 58 18.55 18.02 0.30
C LEU A 58 18.87 16.64 0.88
N TYR A 59 18.54 15.57 0.14
CA TYR A 59 18.70 14.20 0.58
C TYR A 59 19.43 13.39 -0.48
N ASN A 60 20.58 12.82 -0.12
CA ASN A 60 21.32 11.90 -0.98
C ASN A 60 20.89 10.46 -0.66
N TYR A 61 20.31 9.77 -1.63
CA TYR A 61 19.85 8.39 -1.44
C TYR A 61 20.86 7.38 -2.00
N SER A 62 21.43 6.54 -1.13
CA SER A 62 22.31 5.44 -1.52
C SER A 62 21.52 4.13 -1.56
N ILE A 63 21.76 3.30 -2.58
CA ILE A 63 21.11 1.99 -2.75
C ILE A 63 22.19 0.93 -2.63
N ASP A 64 22.59 0.64 -1.39
CA ASP A 64 23.70 -0.29 -1.14
C ASP A 64 23.24 -1.71 -0.77
N ASN A 65 21.92 -1.97 -0.69
CA ASN A 65 21.38 -3.26 -0.24
C ASN A 65 20.13 -3.74 -1.03
N THR A 66 19.98 -5.07 -1.11
CA THR A 66 18.75 -5.74 -1.56
C THR A 66 17.59 -5.45 -0.60
N SER A 67 16.60 -4.70 -1.07
CA SER A 67 15.44 -4.21 -0.30
C SER A 67 14.61 -5.32 0.40
N THR A 68 14.17 -5.04 1.63
CA THR A 68 13.25 -5.86 2.45
C THR A 68 11.87 -6.10 1.79
N MET A 69 11.45 -5.22 0.87
CA MET A 69 10.25 -5.43 0.05
C MET A 69 10.38 -6.57 -0.97
N ARG A 70 11.59 -7.11 -1.21
CA ARG A 70 11.86 -8.15 -2.23
C ARG A 70 11.86 -9.58 -1.69
N SER A 71 11.92 -9.76 -0.36
CA SER A 71 11.79 -11.09 0.25
C SER A 71 10.34 -11.56 0.16
N PHE A 72 10.10 -12.82 -0.18
CA PHE A 72 8.78 -13.44 -0.08
C PHE A 72 8.78 -14.27 1.20
N THR A 73 7.91 -13.97 2.15
CA THR A 73 7.79 -14.71 3.42
C THR A 73 6.43 -15.36 3.62
N GLY A 74 5.46 -15.17 2.71
CA GLY A 74 4.12 -15.76 2.79
C GLY A 74 3.18 -15.07 3.79
N ASP A 75 3.70 -14.58 4.92
CA ASP A 75 2.94 -13.95 6.01
C ASP A 75 2.66 -12.45 5.81
N LYS A 76 3.19 -11.85 4.74
CA LYS A 76 3.10 -10.40 4.50
C LYS A 76 1.68 -9.92 4.27
N ILE A 77 0.79 -10.79 3.76
CA ILE A 77 -0.60 -10.44 3.49
C ILE A 77 -1.32 -10.05 4.78
N ALA A 78 -1.15 -10.82 5.86
CA ALA A 78 -1.78 -10.53 7.15
C ALA A 78 -1.28 -9.19 7.72
N SER A 79 0.03 -8.96 7.68
CA SER A 79 0.63 -7.71 8.13
C SER A 79 0.14 -6.49 7.33
N TYR A 80 -0.01 -6.62 6.00
CA TYR A 80 -0.61 -5.56 5.19
C TYR A 80 -2.07 -5.32 5.54
N THR A 81 -2.86 -6.37 5.78
CA THR A 81 -4.27 -6.23 6.17
C THR A 81 -4.40 -5.46 7.47
N GLU A 82 -3.67 -5.87 8.52
CA GLU A 82 -3.69 -5.21 9.83
C GLU A 82 -3.27 -3.72 9.73
N ALA A 83 -2.20 -3.42 8.99
CA ALA A 83 -1.75 -2.06 8.78
C ALA A 83 -2.82 -1.20 8.06
N MET A 84 -3.55 -1.79 7.10
CA MET A 84 -4.60 -1.08 6.39
C MET A 84 -5.85 -0.87 7.23
N GLU A 85 -6.21 -1.81 8.10
CA GLU A 85 -7.30 -1.67 9.07
C GLU A 85 -7.03 -0.52 10.03
N LYS A 86 -5.87 -0.54 10.70
CA LYS A 86 -5.44 0.54 11.61
C LYS A 86 -5.47 1.91 10.93
N ALA A 87 -4.91 2.01 9.72
CA ALA A 87 -4.88 3.27 8.98
C ALA A 87 -6.28 3.73 8.53
N TYR A 88 -7.14 2.80 8.14
CA TYR A 88 -8.52 3.09 7.72
C TYR A 88 -9.35 3.60 8.90
N ASP A 89 -9.31 2.89 10.02
CA ASP A 89 -10.07 3.25 11.22
C ASP A 89 -9.61 4.61 11.75
N TYR A 90 -8.29 4.80 11.90
CA TYR A 90 -7.72 6.08 12.34
C TYR A 90 -8.21 7.27 11.50
N VAL A 91 -8.16 7.17 10.17
CA VAL A 91 -8.57 8.28 9.30
C VAL A 91 -10.08 8.48 9.32
N THR A 92 -10.87 7.40 9.33
CA THR A 92 -12.32 7.55 9.32
C THR A 92 -12.88 8.10 10.64
N GLU A 93 -12.25 7.78 11.77
CA GLU A 93 -12.65 8.28 13.08
C GLU A 93 -12.10 9.67 13.38
N LYS A 94 -10.81 9.90 13.15
CA LYS A 94 -10.13 11.13 13.59
C LYS A 94 -10.07 12.20 12.50
N GLU A 95 -10.03 11.82 11.24
CA GLU A 95 -9.80 12.74 10.12
C GLU A 95 -10.76 12.50 8.93
N PRO A 96 -12.10 12.54 9.14
CA PRO A 96 -13.09 12.11 8.15
C PRO A 96 -13.03 12.89 6.83
N LYS A 97 -12.47 14.10 6.83
CA LYS A 97 -12.17 14.89 5.62
C LYS A 97 -11.27 14.16 4.62
N PHE A 98 -10.48 13.18 5.08
CA PHE A 98 -9.59 12.35 4.25
C PHE A 98 -10.15 10.96 3.92
N ALA A 99 -11.43 10.69 4.22
CA ALA A 99 -12.06 9.39 3.99
C ALA A 99 -12.01 8.90 2.51
N LYS A 100 -11.93 9.83 1.54
CA LYS A 100 -11.77 9.45 0.12
C LYS A 100 -10.34 9.05 -0.23
N GLN A 101 -9.36 9.69 0.40
CA GLN A 101 -7.95 9.49 0.16
C GLN A 101 -7.47 8.18 0.78
N ILE A 102 -7.96 7.85 1.98
CA ILE A 102 -7.61 6.58 2.64
C ILE A 102 -8.08 5.36 1.83
N VAL A 103 -9.24 5.43 1.15
CA VAL A 103 -9.68 4.38 0.21
C VAL A 103 -8.65 4.16 -0.90
N SER A 104 -8.06 5.23 -1.44
CA SER A 104 -7.02 5.10 -2.48
C SER A 104 -5.75 4.46 -1.92
N TYR A 105 -5.38 4.81 -0.69
CA TYR A 105 -4.21 4.26 0.01
C TYR A 105 -4.33 2.76 0.26
N VAL A 106 -5.47 2.32 0.82
CA VAL A 106 -5.78 0.91 1.08
C VAL A 106 -5.75 0.10 -0.22
N LEU A 107 -6.39 0.60 -1.28
CA LEU A 107 -6.44 -0.10 -2.56
C LEU A 107 -5.09 -0.17 -3.28
N VAL A 108 -4.15 0.73 -3.00
CA VAL A 108 -2.78 0.60 -3.49
C VAL A 108 -2.07 -0.54 -2.76
N HIS A 109 -2.22 -0.67 -1.44
CA HIS A 109 -1.64 -1.78 -0.68
C HIS A 109 -2.26 -3.13 -1.05
N PHE A 110 -3.57 -3.18 -1.32
CA PHE A 110 -4.22 -4.35 -1.94
C PHE A 110 -3.53 -4.77 -3.24
N ASN A 111 -3.26 -3.80 -4.12
CA ASN A 111 -2.56 -4.00 -5.40
C ASN A 111 -1.14 -4.55 -5.18
N ILE A 112 -0.42 -4.01 -4.18
CA ILE A 112 0.93 -4.45 -3.81
C ILE A 112 0.91 -5.89 -3.31
N ALA A 113 0.04 -6.23 -2.37
CA ALA A 113 -0.10 -7.59 -1.84
C ALA A 113 -0.41 -8.60 -2.97
N CYS A 114 -1.30 -8.23 -3.91
CA CYS A 114 -1.57 -9.07 -5.07
C CYS A 114 -0.32 -9.31 -5.91
N VAL A 115 0.42 -8.26 -6.27
CA VAL A 115 1.58 -8.37 -7.17
C VAL A 115 2.77 -9.05 -6.48
N ARG A 116 3.11 -8.65 -5.25
CA ARG A 116 4.35 -9.06 -4.57
C ARG A 116 4.21 -10.33 -3.74
N GLU A 117 3.00 -10.71 -3.30
CA GLU A 117 2.78 -11.92 -2.50
C GLU A 117 2.02 -13.01 -3.28
N ILE A 118 0.85 -12.67 -3.83
CA ILE A 118 -0.01 -13.69 -4.46
C ILE A 118 0.55 -14.13 -5.82
N TYR A 119 0.95 -13.16 -6.66
CA TYR A 119 1.26 -13.42 -8.07
C TYR A 119 2.75 -13.38 -8.42
N THR A 120 3.65 -13.12 -7.46
CA THR A 120 5.10 -13.21 -7.67
C THR A 120 5.50 -14.60 -8.20
N ALA A 121 6.56 -14.66 -9.01
CA ALA A 121 7.15 -15.92 -9.47
C ALA A 121 7.66 -16.80 -8.33
N LYS A 122 8.02 -16.20 -7.17
CA LYS A 122 8.49 -16.95 -5.98
C LYS A 122 7.37 -17.77 -5.31
N ASN A 123 6.11 -17.42 -5.55
CA ASN A 123 4.97 -18.14 -5.00
C ASN A 123 4.61 -19.31 -5.93
N ASN A 124 4.93 -20.54 -5.50
CA ASN A 124 4.73 -21.77 -6.27
C ASN A 124 3.28 -22.31 -6.25
N ALA A 125 2.34 -21.60 -5.60
CA ALA A 125 0.95 -22.01 -5.55
C ALA A 125 0.32 -22.08 -6.96
N SER A 126 -0.66 -23.00 -7.12
CA SER A 126 -1.34 -23.18 -8.40
C SER A 126 -2.12 -21.93 -8.81
N SER A 127 -2.43 -21.79 -10.11
CA SER A 127 -3.28 -20.70 -10.60
C SER A 127 -4.66 -20.65 -9.92
N LYS A 128 -5.18 -21.82 -9.51
CA LYS A 128 -6.44 -21.94 -8.78
C LYS A 128 -6.31 -21.40 -7.35
N ASP A 129 -5.21 -21.73 -6.69
CA ASP A 129 -4.95 -21.28 -5.31
C ASP A 129 -4.65 -19.79 -5.24
N LYS A 130 -3.88 -19.25 -6.21
CA LYS A 130 -3.68 -17.81 -6.36
C LYS A 130 -5.00 -17.05 -6.57
N LEU A 131 -5.90 -17.61 -7.39
CA LEU A 131 -7.24 -17.04 -7.56
C LEU A 131 -8.09 -17.12 -6.28
N LYS A 132 -7.96 -18.20 -5.50
CA LYS A 132 -8.62 -18.33 -4.19
C LYS A 132 -8.08 -17.30 -3.21
N ALA A 133 -6.77 -17.12 -3.14
CA ALA A 133 -6.11 -16.12 -2.30
C ALA A 133 -6.54 -14.70 -2.67
N LEU A 134 -6.58 -14.35 -3.97
CA LEU A 134 -7.08 -13.05 -4.42
C LEU A 134 -8.53 -12.79 -3.95
N LYS A 135 -9.39 -13.79 -4.07
CA LYS A 135 -10.79 -13.69 -3.60
C LYS A 135 -10.88 -13.58 -2.09
N SER A 136 -10.02 -14.27 -1.35
CA SER A 136 -9.95 -14.18 0.11
C SER A 136 -9.55 -12.77 0.53
N LEU A 137 -8.45 -12.26 -0.02
CA LEU A 137 -7.97 -10.91 0.27
C LEU A 137 -8.99 -9.83 -0.07
N ALA A 138 -9.71 -9.98 -1.19
CA ALA A 138 -10.75 -9.04 -1.59
C ALA A 138 -12.00 -9.06 -0.68
N ARG A 139 -12.14 -10.08 0.18
CA ARG A 139 -13.24 -10.25 1.13
C ARG A 139 -12.89 -9.81 2.55
N GLU A 140 -11.62 -9.58 2.85
CA GLU A 140 -11.24 -8.94 4.12
C GLU A 140 -11.96 -7.58 4.24
N ASP A 141 -12.43 -7.27 5.44
CA ASP A 141 -13.39 -6.19 5.66
C ASP A 141 -12.88 -4.84 5.12
N VAL A 142 -11.63 -4.48 5.44
CA VAL A 142 -11.04 -3.20 4.99
C VAL A 142 -10.95 -3.10 3.47
N PHE A 143 -10.62 -4.21 2.79
CA PHE A 143 -10.48 -4.23 1.33
C PHE A 143 -11.83 -4.26 0.64
N ASP A 144 -12.79 -5.04 1.12
CA ASP A 144 -14.14 -5.10 0.57
C ASP A 144 -14.85 -3.73 0.67
N ILE A 145 -14.76 -3.08 1.84
CA ILE A 145 -15.30 -1.72 2.05
C ILE A 145 -14.66 -0.74 1.04
N CYS A 146 -13.34 -0.76 0.90
CA CYS A 146 -12.63 0.14 0.00
C CYS A 146 -12.94 -0.14 -1.49
N LEU A 147 -13.04 -1.42 -1.89
CA LEU A 147 -13.44 -1.83 -3.24
C LEU A 147 -14.85 -1.32 -3.58
N ARG A 148 -15.79 -1.41 -2.64
CA ARG A 148 -17.15 -0.86 -2.78
C ARG A 148 -17.14 0.66 -2.91
N LYS A 149 -16.28 1.37 -2.15
CA LYS A 149 -16.14 2.84 -2.21
C LYS A 149 -15.38 3.36 -3.43
N LEU A 150 -14.65 2.52 -4.17
CA LEU A 150 -13.91 2.94 -5.36
C LEU A 150 -14.85 3.51 -6.44
N LYS A 151 -14.63 4.75 -6.84
CA LYS A 151 -15.34 5.36 -7.98
C LYS A 151 -14.73 4.89 -9.31
N ILE A 152 -15.56 4.32 -10.19
CA ILE A 152 -15.15 3.82 -11.51
C ILE A 152 -14.52 4.95 -12.34
N THR A 153 -15.13 6.13 -12.35
CA THR A 153 -14.62 7.32 -13.07
C THR A 153 -13.22 7.76 -12.63
N ARG A 154 -12.83 7.49 -11.38
CA ARG A 154 -11.48 7.77 -10.85
C ARG A 154 -10.48 6.68 -11.22
N ALA A 155 -10.94 5.44 -11.35
CA ALA A 155 -10.10 4.28 -11.63
C ALA A 155 -9.84 4.07 -13.13
N LEU A 156 -10.84 4.31 -13.97
CA LEU A 156 -10.80 4.05 -15.42
C LEU A 156 -9.62 4.74 -16.13
N PRO A 157 -9.29 6.02 -15.87
CA PRO A 157 -8.17 6.70 -16.52
C PRO A 157 -6.78 6.23 -16.05
N LYS A 158 -6.70 5.36 -15.05
CA LYS A 158 -5.45 4.94 -14.39
C LYS A 158 -5.22 3.44 -14.60
N PRO A 159 -4.47 3.01 -15.64
CA PRO A 159 -4.25 1.59 -15.94
C PRO A 159 -3.77 0.75 -14.75
N ARG A 160 -2.98 1.34 -13.84
CA ARG A 160 -2.52 0.69 -12.60
C ARG A 160 -3.66 0.26 -11.66
N LEU A 161 -4.85 0.82 -11.80
CA LEU A 161 -6.04 0.50 -11.00
C LEU A 161 -7.00 -0.44 -11.72
N TRP A 162 -6.74 -0.82 -12.98
CA TRP A 162 -7.62 -1.73 -13.71
C TRP A 162 -7.79 -3.10 -13.04
N PRO A 163 -6.75 -3.75 -12.49
CA PRO A 163 -6.94 -5.01 -11.76
C PRO A 163 -7.88 -4.85 -10.55
N VAL A 164 -7.77 -3.74 -9.83
CA VAL A 164 -8.63 -3.38 -8.70
C VAL A 164 -10.07 -3.13 -9.16
N LEU A 165 -10.25 -2.45 -10.31
CA LEU A 165 -11.56 -2.25 -10.91
C LEU A 165 -12.20 -3.60 -11.31
N CYS A 166 -11.43 -4.53 -11.87
CA CYS A 166 -11.91 -5.89 -12.13
C CYS A 166 -12.33 -6.62 -10.85
N CYS A 167 -11.59 -6.48 -9.74
CA CYS A 167 -11.99 -7.03 -8.45
C CYS A 167 -13.31 -6.43 -7.95
N LYS A 168 -13.49 -5.10 -8.06
CA LYS A 168 -14.76 -4.42 -7.74
C LYS A 168 -15.94 -5.01 -8.54
N LEU A 169 -15.72 -5.27 -9.83
CA LEU A 169 -16.72 -5.86 -10.73
C LEU A 169 -16.83 -7.39 -10.60
N LYS A 170 -16.16 -8.01 -9.62
CA LYS A 170 -16.09 -9.47 -9.39
C LYS A 170 -15.52 -10.26 -10.57
N LEU A 171 -14.83 -9.61 -11.51
CA LEU A 171 -14.12 -10.19 -12.65
C LEU A 171 -12.74 -10.74 -12.24
N TYR A 172 -12.71 -11.59 -11.22
CA TYR A 172 -11.46 -12.06 -10.58
C TYR A 172 -10.51 -12.80 -11.53
N ARG A 173 -11.02 -13.48 -12.56
CA ARG A 173 -10.17 -14.16 -13.55
C ARG A 173 -9.39 -13.16 -14.40
N VAL A 174 -10.03 -12.04 -14.79
CA VAL A 174 -9.40 -10.96 -15.55
C VAL A 174 -8.40 -10.22 -14.66
N ALA A 175 -8.79 -9.91 -13.42
CA ALA A 175 -7.88 -9.32 -12.43
C ALA A 175 -6.63 -10.20 -12.21
N SER A 176 -6.82 -11.51 -12.03
CA SER A 176 -5.76 -12.50 -11.86
C SER A 176 -4.79 -12.50 -13.03
N LEU A 177 -5.27 -12.45 -14.27
CA LEU A 177 -4.41 -12.36 -15.45
C LEU A 177 -3.59 -11.06 -15.45
N ALA A 178 -4.24 -9.93 -15.17
CA ALA A 178 -3.55 -8.63 -15.13
C ALA A 178 -2.46 -8.60 -14.05
N TYR A 179 -2.73 -9.17 -12.87
CA TYR A 179 -1.74 -9.28 -11.80
C TYR A 179 -0.56 -10.18 -12.16
N LYS A 180 -0.81 -11.33 -12.80
CA LYS A 180 0.26 -12.22 -13.30
C LYS A 180 1.18 -11.50 -14.28
N LEU A 181 0.60 -10.80 -15.25
CA LEU A 181 1.38 -10.04 -16.25
C LEU A 181 2.22 -8.95 -15.57
N ARG A 182 1.65 -8.25 -14.59
CA ARG A 182 2.36 -7.22 -13.85
C ARG A 182 3.49 -7.78 -13.00
N ALA A 183 3.27 -8.88 -12.29
CA ALA A 183 4.29 -9.55 -11.49
C ALA A 183 5.44 -10.05 -12.37
N SER A 184 5.14 -10.73 -13.48
CA SER A 184 6.16 -11.18 -14.43
C SER A 184 6.97 -10.03 -15.04
N SER A 185 6.32 -8.89 -15.34
CA SER A 185 7.03 -7.70 -15.82
C SER A 185 7.97 -7.11 -14.76
N ASN A 186 7.60 -7.14 -13.48
CA ASN A 186 8.47 -6.68 -12.39
C ASN A 186 9.65 -7.65 -12.20
N ASP A 187 9.38 -8.96 -12.18
CA ASP A 187 10.42 -9.98 -12.00
C ASP A 187 11.49 -9.90 -13.11
N ARG A 188 11.08 -9.68 -14.37
CA ARG A 188 12.01 -9.46 -15.50
C ARG A 188 12.88 -8.22 -15.33
N LYS A 189 12.33 -7.12 -14.81
CA LYS A 189 13.12 -5.90 -14.58
C LYS A 189 14.12 -6.12 -13.45
N GLU A 190 13.69 -6.77 -12.38
CA GLU A 190 14.50 -7.04 -11.20
C GLU A 190 15.58 -8.12 -11.45
N SER A 191 15.43 -9.00 -12.44
CA SER A 191 16.47 -9.98 -12.84
C SER A 191 17.58 -9.41 -13.73
N HIS A 192 17.42 -8.19 -14.26
CA HIS A 192 18.40 -7.51 -15.11
C HIS A 192 19.12 -6.36 -14.38
N THR A 193 19.00 -6.30 -13.05
CA THR A 193 19.68 -5.34 -12.17
C THR A 193 20.54 -6.08 -11.18
#